data_AF-A0A2P6QY72-F1
#
_entry.id   AF-A0A2P6QY72-F1
#
_cell.length_a   1.000
_cell.length_b   1.000
_cell.length_c   1.000
_cell.angle_alpha   90.00
_cell.angle_beta   90.00
_cell.angle_gamma   90.00
#
_symmetry.space_group_name_H-M   'P 1'
#
loop_
_entity.id
_entity.type
_entity.pdbx_description
1 polymer ?
#
loop_
_entity_poly.entity_id
_entity_poly.type
_entity_poly.pdbx_seq_one_letter_code
_entity_poly.pdbx_strand_id
1 'polypeptide(L)'
;MAVLITKPAFNQFDVVSNHSDHHFSCVEKQGKGKNNNIGDEDCFTNIGSTIYKTIMREWKILEKDLPDTIYVRVYDTRIDLLRAVIIGAAGTPYHDGLFFFDIKFPPDYPKHPPKVHYRSHGLCLNPNLGAGGHVCLSILNTWIGWRYERWNPAQSTILQVLVSIQALVLNEKPY
;
A
#
# COMPACT_ATOMS: atom_id res chain seq x y z
N MET A 1 21.28 -7.16 39.06
CA MET A 1 20.20 -6.37 38.43
C MET A 1 20.36 -6.49 36.92
N ALA A 2 19.56 -7.36 36.28
CA ALA A 2 19.56 -7.45 34.82
C ALA A 2 18.75 -6.27 34.28
N VAL A 3 19.37 -5.43 33.46
CA VAL A 3 18.66 -4.38 32.71
C VAL A 3 17.80 -5.09 31.67
N LEU A 4 16.50 -5.14 31.89
CA LEU A 4 15.54 -5.56 30.87
C LEU A 4 15.57 -4.50 29.77
N ILE A 5 16.39 -4.73 28.74
CA ILE A 5 16.29 -3.98 27.49
C ILE A 5 14.95 -4.40 26.87
N THR A 6 13.92 -3.59 27.08
CA THR A 6 12.66 -3.73 26.36
C THR A 6 12.96 -3.53 24.88
N LYS A 7 12.92 -4.61 24.09
CA LYS A 7 12.95 -4.48 22.63
C LYS A 7 11.82 -3.52 22.23
N PRO A 8 12.07 -2.53 21.35
CA PRO A 8 11.00 -1.69 20.86
C PRO A 8 9.91 -2.58 20.24
N ALA A 9 8.66 -2.36 20.65
CA ALA A 9 7.53 -3.10 20.12
C ALA A 9 7.38 -2.79 18.63
N PHE A 10 7.31 -3.83 17.80
CA PHE A 10 7.07 -3.67 16.37
C PHE A 10 5.56 -3.66 16.12
N ASN A 11 4.98 -2.46 16.05
CA ASN A 11 3.54 -2.30 15.89
C ASN A 11 3.08 -2.73 14.49
N GLN A 12 1.87 -3.28 14.37
CA GLN A 12 1.26 -3.59 13.07
C GLN A 12 1.07 -2.33 12.23
N PHE A 13 0.46 -1.30 12.81
CA PHE A 13 0.37 0.02 12.22
C PHE A 13 1.36 0.96 12.92
N ASP A 14 2.13 1.74 12.16
CA ASP A 14 3.08 2.71 12.73
C ASP A 14 3.28 3.90 11.78
N VAL A 15 3.58 5.07 12.37
CA VAL A 15 3.79 6.33 11.66
C VAL A 15 5.27 6.67 11.70
N VAL A 16 5.88 6.88 10.53
CA VAL A 16 7.33 7.12 10.40
C VAL A 16 7.59 8.33 9.50
N SER A 17 8.74 8.98 9.63
CA SER A 17 9.03 10.17 8.81
C SER A 17 9.88 9.91 7.57
N ASN A 18 10.72 8.88 7.59
CA ASN A 18 11.62 8.60 6.48
C ASN A 18 10.96 7.73 5.40
N HIS A 19 10.76 8.30 4.22
CA HIS A 19 10.23 7.61 3.03
C HIS A 19 11.27 7.52 1.88
N SER A 20 12.56 7.73 2.15
CA SER A 20 13.60 7.87 1.12
C SER A 20 13.75 6.63 0.21
N ASP A 21 13.48 5.45 0.75
CA ASP A 21 13.60 4.16 0.06
C ASP A 21 12.27 3.67 -0.57
N HIS A 22 11.21 4.46 -0.44
CA HIS A 22 9.90 4.16 -1.01
C HIS A 22 9.93 4.32 -2.53
N HIS A 23 9.37 3.35 -3.25
CA HIS A 23 9.38 3.29 -4.72
C HIS A 23 8.90 4.61 -5.36
N PHE A 24 7.85 5.21 -4.81
CA PHE A 24 7.28 6.44 -5.37
C PHE A 24 7.98 7.74 -4.94
N SER A 25 8.99 7.67 -4.06
CA SER A 25 9.76 8.85 -3.64
C SER A 25 10.78 9.31 -4.68
N CYS A 26 11.29 8.40 -5.51
CA CYS A 26 12.33 8.70 -6.51
C CYS A 26 11.78 8.94 -7.92
N VAL A 27 10.64 8.32 -8.28
CA VAL A 27 10.03 8.41 -9.62
C VAL A 27 9.59 9.85 -9.96
N GLU A 28 9.31 10.68 -8.96
CA GLU A 28 9.02 12.12 -9.15
C GLU A 28 10.22 12.91 -9.70
N LYS A 29 11.46 12.39 -9.60
CA LYS A 29 12.67 13.08 -10.10
C LYS A 29 12.97 12.86 -11.58
N GLN A 30 12.42 11.81 -12.22
CA GLN A 30 12.75 11.47 -13.61
C GLN A 30 11.72 11.93 -14.65
N GLY A 31 10.56 12.46 -14.24
CA GLY A 31 9.48 12.89 -15.13
C GLY A 31 9.29 14.40 -15.32
N LYS A 32 10.15 15.26 -14.75
CA LYS A 32 10.01 16.73 -14.90
C LYS A 32 10.45 17.22 -16.29
N GLY A 33 9.63 16.96 -17.30
CA GLY A 33 9.29 18.01 -18.25
C GLY A 33 8.57 19.12 -17.48
N LYS A 34 9.15 20.33 -17.45
CA LYS A 34 8.57 21.50 -16.78
C LYS A 34 7.18 21.82 -17.36
N ASN A 35 6.13 21.34 -16.71
CA ASN A 35 4.83 21.99 -16.72
C ASN A 35 4.48 22.31 -15.27
N ASN A 36 4.60 23.59 -14.92
CA ASN A 36 4.26 24.12 -13.61
C ASN A 36 2.73 24.13 -13.45
N ASN A 37 2.17 23.04 -12.94
CA ASN A 37 0.84 23.08 -12.31
C ASN A 37 1.05 23.08 -10.80
N ILE A 38 0.90 24.26 -10.20
CA ILE A 38 1.03 24.59 -8.76
C ILE A 38 -0.13 23.97 -7.92
N GLY A 39 -0.90 23.03 -8.46
CA GLY A 39 -2.17 22.55 -7.86
C GLY A 39 -2.14 21.21 -7.12
N ASP A 40 -1.13 20.35 -7.35
CA ASP A 40 -1.19 18.96 -6.87
C ASP A 40 -0.67 18.77 -5.44
N GLU A 41 0.27 19.60 -4.98
CA GLU A 41 0.89 19.48 -3.64
C GLU A 41 -0.05 19.91 -2.50
N ASP A 42 -0.99 20.83 -2.74
CA ASP A 42 -1.82 21.43 -1.68
C ASP A 42 -2.89 20.48 -1.13
N CYS A 43 -3.40 19.56 -1.96
CA CYS A 43 -4.54 18.73 -1.58
C CYS A 43 -4.25 17.69 -0.49
N PHE A 44 -2.98 17.33 -0.29
CA PHE A 44 -2.51 16.41 0.75
C PHE A 44 -2.01 17.13 2.01
N THR A 45 -1.66 18.41 1.93
CA THR A 45 -1.22 19.20 3.09
C THR A 45 -2.36 19.97 3.74
N ASN A 46 -3.42 20.26 2.98
CA ASN A 46 -4.58 20.99 3.46
C ASN A 46 -5.51 20.09 4.28
N ILE A 47 -5.55 20.27 5.60
CA ILE A 47 -6.42 19.52 6.54
C ILE A 47 -7.92 19.63 6.16
N GLY A 48 -8.32 20.72 5.53
CA GLY A 48 -9.69 20.95 5.05
C GLY A 48 -10.06 20.10 3.83
N SER A 49 -9.05 19.65 3.07
CA SER A 49 -9.20 18.86 1.85
C SER A 49 -9.98 17.57 2.08
N THR A 50 -10.89 17.27 1.17
CA THR A 50 -11.63 15.99 1.15
C THR A 50 -10.67 14.81 1.03
N ILE A 51 -9.56 14.96 0.31
CA ILE A 51 -8.55 13.91 0.12
C ILE A 51 -7.85 13.62 1.44
N TYR A 52 -7.34 14.65 2.12
CA TYR A 52 -6.73 14.52 3.44
C TYR A 52 -7.64 13.76 4.41
N LYS A 53 -8.91 14.20 4.52
CA LYS A 53 -9.90 13.54 5.39
C LYS A 53 -10.17 12.10 5.02
N THR A 54 -10.15 11.78 3.73
CA THR A 54 -10.33 10.40 3.23
C THR A 54 -9.12 9.53 3.61
N ILE A 55 -7.89 10.02 3.42
CA ILE A 55 -6.67 9.29 3.81
C ILE A 55 -6.61 9.08 5.33
N MET A 56 -6.96 10.09 6.13
CA MET A 56 -7.03 9.93 7.59
C MET A 56 -8.08 8.89 8.01
N ARG A 57 -9.15 8.69 7.22
CA ARG A 57 -10.10 7.60 7.44
C ARG A 57 -9.48 6.24 7.11
N GLU A 58 -8.73 6.12 6.01
CA GLU A 58 -7.98 4.90 5.68
C GLU A 58 -7.02 4.52 6.81
N TRP A 59 -6.27 5.48 7.35
CA TRP A 59 -5.33 5.23 8.45
C TRP A 59 -6.04 4.69 9.69
N LYS A 60 -7.20 5.23 10.05
CA LYS A 60 -8.00 4.73 11.18
C LYS A 60 -8.51 3.30 10.97
N ILE A 61 -8.90 2.96 9.75
CA ILE A 61 -9.33 1.60 9.40
C ILE A 61 -8.13 0.65 9.53
N LEU A 62 -6.97 1.04 9.01
CA LEU A 62 -5.76 0.22 9.09
C LEU A 62 -5.26 0.06 10.53
N GLU A 63 -5.22 1.12 11.32
CA GLU A 63 -4.80 1.05 12.73
C GLU A 63 -5.67 0.09 13.55
N LYS A 64 -6.96 -0.02 13.22
CA LYS A 64 -7.93 -0.80 14.00
C LYS A 64 -8.13 -2.22 13.49
N ASP A 65 -8.20 -2.41 12.18
CA ASP A 65 -8.80 -3.60 11.57
C ASP A 65 -7.80 -4.41 10.72
N LEU A 66 -6.49 -4.18 10.88
CA LEU A 66 -5.44 -4.97 10.21
C LEU A 66 -5.45 -6.44 10.67
N PRO A 67 -5.35 -7.42 9.75
CA PRO A 67 -5.09 -8.81 10.10
C PRO A 67 -3.71 -9.00 10.72
N ASP A 68 -3.55 -10.05 11.53
CA ASP A 68 -2.33 -10.27 12.32
C ASP A 68 -1.03 -10.39 11.51
N THR A 69 -1.17 -10.79 10.26
CA THR A 69 -0.10 -11.05 9.30
C THR A 69 0.18 -9.87 8.38
N ILE A 70 -0.45 -8.71 8.60
CA ILE A 70 -0.27 -7.52 7.77
C ILE A 70 0.22 -6.36 8.64
N TYR A 71 1.33 -5.77 8.21
CA TYR A 71 1.96 -4.62 8.88
C TYR A 71 1.97 -3.44 7.91
N VAL A 72 1.67 -2.25 8.40
CA VAL A 72 1.61 -1.02 7.62
C VAL A 72 2.47 0.07 8.26
N ARG A 73 3.19 0.80 7.41
CA ARG A 73 3.89 2.03 7.74
C ARG A 73 3.32 3.16 6.92
N VAL A 74 2.90 4.23 7.58
CA VAL A 74 2.44 5.45 6.93
C VAL A 74 3.43 6.58 7.21
N TYR A 75 3.43 7.62 6.37
CA TYR A 75 4.44 8.68 6.45
C TYR A 75 3.83 10.03 6.84
N ASP A 76 4.33 10.63 7.92
CA ASP A 76 3.86 11.94 8.42
C ASP A 76 4.21 13.11 7.47
N THR A 77 5.34 13.01 6.77
CA THR A 77 5.83 14.00 5.79
C THR A 77 5.21 13.82 4.40
N ARG A 78 4.66 12.64 4.10
CA ARG A 78 4.09 12.26 2.80
C ARG A 78 2.89 11.34 3.01
N ILE A 79 1.77 11.94 3.44
CA ILE A 79 0.55 11.17 3.75
C ILE A 79 -0.05 10.44 2.53
N ASP A 80 0.36 10.84 1.32
CA ASP A 80 -0.01 10.17 0.07
C ASP A 80 0.71 8.82 -0.11
N LEU A 81 1.68 8.50 0.74
CA LEU A 81 2.46 7.26 0.70
C LEU A 81 2.14 6.35 1.89
N LEU A 82 2.21 5.04 1.66
CA LEU A 82 2.27 4.03 2.71
C LEU A 82 2.97 2.77 2.21
N ARG A 83 3.54 2.00 3.12
CA ARG A 83 4.13 0.69 2.84
C ARG A 83 3.40 -0.38 3.62
N ALA A 84 3.07 -1.48 2.95
CA ALA A 84 2.53 -2.67 3.60
C ALA A 84 3.52 -3.84 3.49
N VAL A 85 3.53 -4.69 4.51
CA VAL A 85 4.18 -6.00 4.51
C VAL A 85 3.10 -7.03 4.80
N ILE A 86 3.02 -8.05 3.95
CA ILE A 86 2.14 -9.20 4.15
C ILE A 86 3.02 -10.42 4.40
N ILE A 87 2.78 -11.09 5.51
CA ILE A 87 3.38 -12.38 5.83
C ILE A 87 2.55 -13.45 5.12
N GLY A 88 3.21 -14.29 4.32
CA GLY A 88 2.52 -15.39 3.62
C GLY A 88 1.96 -16.41 4.60
N ALA A 89 0.72 -16.82 4.37
CA ALA A 89 -0.02 -17.68 5.30
C ALA A 89 0.49 -19.13 5.26
N ALA A 90 0.31 -19.82 6.39
CA ALA A 90 0.53 -21.27 6.48
C ALA A 90 -0.31 -22.02 5.43
N GLY A 91 0.27 -23.08 4.87
CA GLY A 91 -0.38 -23.88 3.82
C GLY A 91 -0.29 -23.29 2.42
N THR A 92 0.33 -22.12 2.25
CA THR A 92 0.63 -21.54 0.92
C THR A 92 2.11 -21.73 0.59
N PRO A 93 2.51 -21.69 -0.70
CA PRO A 93 3.93 -21.67 -1.07
C PRO A 93 4.67 -20.40 -0.59
N TYR A 94 3.95 -19.46 0.01
CA TYR A 94 4.45 -18.19 0.52
C TYR A 94 4.68 -18.18 2.03
N HIS A 95 4.41 -19.30 2.73
CA HIS A 95 4.45 -19.41 4.20
C HIS A 95 5.71 -18.75 4.81
N ASP A 96 5.49 -17.86 5.78
CA ASP A 96 6.50 -17.08 6.50
C ASP A 96 7.36 -16.13 5.64
N GLY A 97 7.07 -16.06 4.33
CA GLY A 97 7.67 -15.08 3.43
C GLY A 97 7.15 -13.67 3.68
N LEU A 98 8.03 -12.67 3.59
CA LEU A 98 7.70 -11.25 3.74
C LEU A 98 7.57 -10.58 2.38
N PHE A 99 6.36 -10.11 2.05
CA PHE A 99 6.06 -9.46 0.77
C PHE A 99 5.79 -7.97 1.00
N PHE A 100 6.64 -7.13 0.42
CA PHE A 100 6.59 -5.68 0.61
C PHE A 100 5.90 -4.99 -0.56
N PHE A 101 4.99 -4.07 -0.23
CA PHE A 101 4.22 -3.29 -1.19
C PHE A 101 4.33 -1.80 -0.86
N ASP A 102 4.89 -1.03 -1.78
CA ASP A 102 4.88 0.43 -1.72
C ASP A 102 3.57 0.93 -2.37
N ILE A 103 2.85 1.82 -1.71
CA ILE A 103 1.51 2.26 -2.11
C ILE A 103 1.46 3.78 -2.15
N LYS A 104 0.84 4.33 -3.20
CA LYS A 104 0.65 5.78 -3.38
C LYS A 104 -0.79 6.13 -3.72
N PHE A 105 -1.40 7.02 -2.95
CA PHE A 105 -2.68 7.64 -3.27
C PHE A 105 -2.52 8.63 -4.44
N PRO A 106 -3.40 8.60 -5.46
CA PRO A 106 -3.39 9.63 -6.50
C PRO A 106 -3.96 10.96 -6.00
N PRO A 107 -3.66 12.10 -6.66
CA PRO A 107 -4.21 13.42 -6.30
C PRO A 107 -5.74 13.51 -6.36
N ASP A 108 -6.41 12.56 -7.00
CA ASP A 108 -7.87 12.52 -7.09
C ASP A 108 -8.50 11.34 -6.31
N TYR A 109 -7.76 10.75 -5.36
CA TYR A 109 -8.30 9.73 -4.45
C TYR A 109 -9.56 10.24 -3.71
N PRO A 110 -10.62 9.44 -3.54
CA PRO A 110 -10.78 8.03 -3.92
C PRO A 110 -11.40 7.81 -5.30
N LYS A 111 -11.44 8.81 -6.19
CA LYS A 111 -12.03 8.65 -7.54
C LYS A 111 -11.33 7.54 -8.33
N HIS A 112 -10.01 7.42 -8.16
CA HIS A 112 -9.20 6.35 -8.72
C HIS A 112 -8.51 5.54 -7.61
N PRO A 113 -8.20 4.25 -7.87
CA PRO A 113 -7.52 3.41 -6.90
C PRO A 113 -6.09 3.91 -6.61
N PRO A 114 -5.50 3.50 -5.48
CA PRO A 114 -4.09 3.73 -5.23
C PRO A 114 -3.21 3.01 -6.26
N LYS A 115 -2.01 3.53 -6.48
CA LYS A 115 -0.94 2.80 -7.17
C LYS A 115 -0.26 1.88 -6.18
N VAL A 116 0.00 0.64 -6.58
CA VAL A 116 0.68 -0.38 -5.77
C VAL A 116 1.88 -0.90 -6.52
N HIS A 117 3.03 -0.97 -5.85
CA HIS A 117 4.26 -1.53 -6.37
C HIS A 117 4.77 -2.64 -5.45
N TYR A 118 4.86 -3.85 -5.98
CA TYR A 118 5.47 -4.98 -5.29
C TYR A 118 6.99 -4.91 -5.36
N ARG A 119 7.68 -4.98 -4.23
CA ARG A 119 9.14 -5.01 -4.19
C ARG A 119 9.65 -6.41 -4.52
N SER A 120 9.65 -6.71 -5.81
CA SER A 120 9.97 -8.03 -6.36
C SER A 120 11.43 -8.46 -6.20
N HIS A 121 12.36 -7.50 -6.12
CA HIS A 121 13.80 -7.76 -6.23
C HIS A 121 14.16 -8.57 -7.50
N GLY A 122 13.38 -8.39 -8.58
CA GLY A 122 13.55 -9.09 -9.86
C GLY A 122 12.93 -10.48 -9.93
N LEU A 123 12.22 -10.94 -8.89
CA LEU A 123 11.61 -12.27 -8.83
C LEU A 123 10.19 -12.27 -9.42
N CYS A 124 9.82 -13.37 -10.07
CA CYS A 124 8.46 -13.63 -10.55
C CYS A 124 7.84 -14.76 -9.71
N LEU A 125 7.34 -14.43 -8.52
CA LEU A 125 6.85 -15.41 -7.53
C LEU A 125 5.38 -15.78 -7.68
N ASN A 126 4.63 -15.01 -8.49
CA ASN A 126 3.20 -15.21 -8.69
C ASN A 126 2.78 -14.59 -10.04
N PRO A 127 1.83 -15.16 -10.78
CA PRO A 127 1.35 -14.58 -12.04
C PRO A 127 0.81 -13.14 -11.93
N ASN A 128 0.26 -12.77 -10.76
CA ASN A 128 -0.23 -11.43 -10.48
C ASN A 128 0.83 -10.50 -9.88
N LEU A 129 2.04 -10.99 -9.60
CA LEU A 129 3.18 -10.23 -9.06
C LEU A 129 4.37 -10.30 -10.01
N GLY A 130 4.51 -9.27 -10.84
CA GLY A 130 5.56 -9.24 -11.84
C GLY A 130 6.96 -8.98 -11.29
N ALA A 131 7.97 -9.44 -12.03
CA ALA A 131 9.38 -9.12 -11.76
C ALA A 131 9.69 -7.61 -11.78
N GLY A 132 8.92 -6.81 -12.53
CA GLY A 132 9.01 -5.35 -12.50
C GLY A 132 8.21 -4.66 -11.38
N GLY A 133 7.61 -5.44 -10.48
CA GLY A 133 6.83 -4.95 -9.34
C GLY A 133 5.39 -4.54 -9.64
N HIS A 134 4.85 -4.93 -10.80
CA HIS A 134 3.43 -4.73 -11.08
C HIS A 134 2.57 -5.68 -10.25
N VAL A 135 1.39 -5.20 -9.84
CA VAL A 135 0.39 -5.97 -9.09
C VAL A 135 -0.91 -5.99 -9.89
N CYS A 136 -1.38 -7.17 -10.26
CA CYS A 136 -2.59 -7.38 -11.06
C CYS A 136 -3.78 -7.77 -10.17
N LEU A 137 -4.70 -6.83 -9.94
CA LEU A 137 -5.95 -7.05 -9.21
C LEU A 137 -7.08 -6.22 -9.81
N SER A 138 -8.29 -6.78 -9.83
CA SER A 138 -9.49 -6.08 -10.31
C SER A 138 -9.80 -4.84 -9.49
N ILE A 139 -9.65 -4.90 -8.15
CA ILE A 139 -9.86 -3.76 -7.24
C ILE A 139 -8.89 -2.60 -7.50
N LEU A 140 -7.72 -2.88 -8.10
CA LEU A 140 -6.75 -1.87 -8.52
C LEU A 140 -6.96 -1.41 -9.97
N ASN A 141 -7.97 -1.94 -10.66
CA ASN A 141 -8.19 -1.77 -12.09
C ASN A 141 -6.99 -2.21 -12.96
N THR A 142 -6.11 -3.08 -12.45
CA THR A 142 -4.95 -3.61 -13.18
C THR A 142 -5.19 -5.03 -13.70
N TRP A 143 -6.38 -5.59 -13.47
CA TRP A 143 -6.81 -6.87 -13.99
C TRP A 143 -8.30 -6.84 -14.37
N ILE A 144 -8.72 -7.79 -15.20
CA ILE A 144 -10.13 -7.97 -15.52
C ILE A 144 -10.90 -8.44 -14.27
N GLY A 145 -12.14 -7.99 -14.13
CA GLY A 145 -13.02 -8.40 -13.04
C GLY A 145 -14.42 -7.84 -13.26
N TRP A 146 -15.38 -8.38 -12.52
CA TRP A 146 -16.76 -7.92 -12.53
C TRP A 146 -16.86 -6.51 -11.93
N ARG A 147 -17.94 -5.79 -12.26
CA ARG A 147 -18.12 -4.39 -11.79
C ARG A 147 -18.02 -4.23 -10.27
N TYR A 148 -18.48 -5.21 -9.50
CA TYR A 148 -18.46 -5.19 -8.04
C TYR A 148 -17.09 -5.56 -7.43
N GLU A 149 -16.17 -6.11 -8.23
CA GLU A 149 -14.79 -6.46 -7.82
C GLU A 149 -13.80 -5.34 -8.15
N ARG A 150 -14.23 -4.33 -8.90
CA ARG A 150 -13.41 -3.19 -9.29
C ARG A 150 -13.48 -2.08 -8.26
N TRP A 151 -12.53 -1.16 -8.32
CA TRP A 151 -12.47 0.01 -7.43
C TRP A 151 -13.81 0.76 -7.42
N ASN A 152 -14.40 0.90 -6.23
CA ASN A 152 -15.57 1.71 -5.99
C ASN A 152 -15.18 2.91 -5.10
N PRO A 153 -15.16 4.15 -5.62
CA PRO A 153 -14.78 5.34 -4.87
C PRO A 153 -15.54 5.58 -3.56
N ALA A 154 -16.75 5.02 -3.43
CA ALA A 154 -17.59 5.18 -2.25
C ALA A 154 -17.40 4.10 -1.19
N GLN A 155 -16.79 2.96 -1.53
CA GLN A 155 -16.78 1.75 -0.68
C GLN A 155 -15.42 1.08 -0.56
N SER A 156 -14.56 1.19 -1.57
CA SER A 156 -13.26 0.53 -1.58
C SER A 156 -12.30 1.19 -0.59
N THR A 157 -11.46 0.38 0.04
CA THR A 157 -10.49 0.81 1.06
C THR A 157 -9.11 0.18 0.81
N ILE A 158 -8.07 0.73 1.42
CA ILE A 158 -6.73 0.13 1.40
C ILE A 158 -6.73 -1.25 2.08
N LEU A 159 -7.48 -1.39 3.18
CA LEU A 159 -7.59 -2.68 3.88
C LEU A 159 -8.11 -3.78 2.94
N GLN A 160 -9.14 -3.49 2.14
CA GLN A 160 -9.64 -4.44 1.15
C GLN A 160 -8.59 -4.78 0.09
N VAL A 161 -7.80 -3.81 -0.38
CA VAL A 161 -6.69 -4.09 -1.30
C VAL A 161 -5.69 -5.07 -0.66
N LEU A 162 -5.28 -4.83 0.59
CA LEU A 162 -4.29 -5.67 1.28
C LEU A 162 -4.83 -7.10 1.52
N VAL A 163 -6.09 -7.21 1.96
CA VAL A 163 -6.74 -8.52 2.16
C VAL A 163 -6.96 -9.24 0.82
N SER A 164 -7.28 -8.52 -0.26
CA SER A 164 -7.35 -9.11 -1.60
C SER A 164 -6.00 -9.63 -2.10
N ILE A 165 -4.89 -8.92 -1.84
CA ILE A 165 -3.54 -9.45 -2.14
C ILE A 165 -3.30 -10.75 -1.36
N GLN A 166 -3.55 -10.74 -0.05
CA GLN A 166 -3.35 -11.94 0.77
C GLN A 166 -4.21 -13.12 0.29
N ALA A 167 -5.50 -12.91 0.04
CA ALA A 167 -6.45 -13.97 -0.25
C ALA A 167 -6.41 -14.47 -1.70
N LEU A 168 -6.22 -13.56 -2.67
CA LEU A 168 -6.32 -13.89 -4.10
C LEU A 168 -4.96 -14.13 -4.73
N VAL A 169 -3.91 -13.45 -4.25
CA VAL A 169 -2.57 -13.52 -4.85
C VAL A 169 -1.71 -14.51 -4.07
N LEU A 170 -1.57 -14.32 -2.76
CA LEU A 170 -0.72 -15.16 -1.90
C LEU A 170 -1.45 -16.41 -1.40
N ASN A 171 -2.15 -17.12 -2.29
CA ASN A 171 -3.00 -18.26 -1.98
C ASN A 171 -2.28 -19.62 -2.11
N GLU A 172 -2.96 -20.72 -1.74
CA GLU A 172 -2.41 -22.10 -1.76
C GLU A 172 -2.04 -22.60 -3.17
N LYS A 173 -2.81 -22.22 -4.19
CA LYS A 173 -2.70 -22.71 -5.58
C LYS A 173 -2.58 -21.52 -6.54
N PRO A 174 -1.41 -20.86 -6.59
CA PRO A 174 -1.22 -19.64 -7.37
C PRO A 174 -1.05 -19.86 -8.89
N TYR A 175 -1.02 -21.11 -9.36
CA TYR A 175 -0.82 -21.49 -10.76
C TYR A 175 -1.88 -22.49 -11.24
#